data_AF-A0A5N5FFD9-F1
#
_entry.id   AF-A0A5N5FFD9-F1
#
_cell.length_a   1.000
_cell.length_b   1.000
_cell.length_c   1.000
_cell.angle_alpha   90.00
_cell.angle_beta   90.00
_cell.angle_gamma   90.00
#
_symmetry.space_group_name_H-M   'P 1'
#
loop_
_entity.id
_entity.type
_entity.pdbx_description
1 polymer ?
#
loop_
_entity_poly.entity_id
_entity_poly.type
_entity_poly.pdbx_seq_one_letter_code
_entity_poly.pdbx_strand_id
1 'polypeptide(L)'
;MCKSIDPEVESNRFLVISYVMRAAARLSGLLATCEEELWIRRKNPYTPEIIESSFVEQSDSRENFSIEAINVPGSLEKRVEKVILITQYHSRSHKCTMFTPRSTLEESSESPISHKKLKVTDLDGKETQCANGCVVDAGVNEIVESGGSFRCEVKIISKFEDIILECSPKETFKKQSDAIQNASLKVLLWLNAYFGDPTVPLEGLNASADGRNIRFDSQTFIKTFMLCQHIHNVGHKETEDGKLAYSNSVNASFVLPGIELRSLSIEGPDSGVFPSIGSLACAKLLESSDDFEFEIASGAVIPHLESVITQMTVGQSAFFSMDLPPQELVFAAAGNSTRMLSLFITLLEVTEPLEDTMEEAFFSPPLSKQRVEYAVQSIKKSCATTLVDFGCGSGSLLDSLLNYPTSLEKIAGVIFHKRVLPIRHSKLNSNSDASTSAMKSAILYDGSITNFDSRLSGFGIGTCLEVIEHMEEDQASEFGNVVLSLFRPRVLIVSTPNYEYKVILQKSNLSSQEDDQEDKSQAQRKFRNHGHKFEWTREQFNCWATELAARHNCSVEFSGVGGSGDTEPGFASHIAVFRHELATKEVAFLEVSGLEQPYQVIWEWNSRDRPRSAI
;
A
#
# COMPACT_ATOMS: atom_id res chain seq x y z
N MET A 1 9.14 -5.80 -40.71
CA MET A 1 9.89 -6.47 -41.80
C MET A 1 11.39 -6.46 -41.56
N CYS A 2 12.09 -5.31 -41.51
CA CYS A 2 13.55 -5.32 -41.31
C CYS A 2 14.00 -6.09 -40.06
N LYS A 3 13.32 -5.93 -38.91
CA LYS A 3 13.57 -6.70 -37.69
C LYS A 3 13.41 -8.23 -37.85
N SER A 4 12.54 -8.66 -38.76
CA SER A 4 12.29 -10.09 -39.05
C SER A 4 13.31 -10.67 -40.02
N ILE A 5 13.95 -9.81 -40.83
CA ILE A 5 15.01 -10.18 -41.76
C ILE A 5 16.34 -10.30 -41.00
N ASP A 6 16.57 -9.39 -40.06
CA ASP A 6 17.80 -9.30 -39.29
C ASP A 6 17.48 -8.72 -37.89
N PRO A 7 17.59 -9.53 -36.82
CA PRO A 7 17.41 -9.06 -35.45
C PRO A 7 18.43 -8.01 -35.00
N GLU A 8 19.63 -7.95 -35.60
CA GLU A 8 20.67 -6.96 -35.25
C GLU A 8 20.24 -5.52 -35.56
N VAL A 9 19.20 -5.34 -36.37
CA VAL A 9 18.55 -4.05 -36.64
C VAL A 9 18.06 -3.36 -35.37
N GLU A 10 17.73 -4.10 -34.32
CA GLU A 10 17.34 -3.50 -33.03
C GLU A 10 18.52 -2.79 -32.35
N SER A 11 19.72 -3.37 -32.42
CA SER A 11 20.95 -2.81 -31.86
C SER A 11 21.61 -1.80 -32.79
N ASN A 12 21.48 -1.97 -34.11
CA ASN A 12 22.03 -1.09 -35.12
C ASN A 12 20.95 -0.66 -36.14
N ARG A 13 20.25 0.44 -35.83
CA ARG A 13 19.17 0.96 -36.67
C ARG A 13 19.63 1.44 -38.05
N PHE A 14 20.92 1.71 -38.26
CA PHE A 14 21.45 2.11 -39.57
C PHE A 14 21.31 0.99 -40.62
N LEU A 15 21.23 -0.28 -40.18
CA LEU A 15 20.96 -1.42 -41.07
C LEU A 15 19.61 -1.28 -41.79
N VAL A 16 18.61 -0.62 -41.17
CA VAL A 16 17.31 -0.33 -41.81
C VAL A 16 17.51 0.44 -43.10
N ILE A 17 18.36 1.48 -43.08
CA ILE A 17 18.62 2.33 -44.23
C ILE A 17 19.21 1.48 -45.36
N SER A 18 20.21 0.63 -45.06
CA SER A 18 20.80 -0.27 -46.05
C SER A 18 19.76 -1.23 -46.66
N TYR A 19 18.91 -1.84 -45.83
CA TYR A 19 17.86 -2.76 -46.31
C TYR A 19 16.82 -2.06 -47.17
N VAL A 20 16.39 -0.86 -46.79
CA VAL A 20 15.43 -0.06 -47.56
C VAL A 20 16.02 0.37 -48.89
N MET A 21 17.26 0.87 -48.91
CA MET A 21 17.93 1.29 -50.15
C MET A 21 18.16 0.11 -51.10
N ARG A 22 18.59 -1.04 -50.58
CA ARG A 22 18.79 -2.26 -51.37
C ARG A 22 17.47 -2.80 -51.94
N ALA A 23 16.38 -2.71 -51.20
CA ALA A 23 15.04 -3.07 -51.68
C ALA A 23 14.55 -2.10 -52.76
N ALA A 24 14.74 -0.80 -52.57
CA ALA A 24 14.35 0.22 -53.54
C ALA A 24 15.16 0.10 -54.85
N ALA A 25 16.45 -0.22 -54.77
CA ALA A 25 17.30 -0.49 -55.94
C ALA A 25 16.83 -1.70 -56.77
N ARG A 26 16.27 -2.73 -56.11
CA ARG A 26 15.65 -3.88 -56.80
C ARG A 26 14.36 -3.53 -57.54
N LEU A 27 13.74 -2.39 -57.23
CA LEU A 27 12.54 -1.85 -57.88
C LEU A 27 12.86 -0.71 -58.86
N SER A 28 14.01 -0.78 -59.55
CA SER A 28 14.53 0.24 -60.48
C SER A 28 13.63 0.59 -61.68
N GLY A 29 12.61 -0.24 -61.94
CA GLY A 29 11.56 0.05 -62.93
C GLY A 29 10.57 1.12 -62.48
N LEU A 30 10.35 1.28 -61.16
CA LEU A 30 9.35 2.17 -60.57
C LEU A 30 9.97 3.30 -59.74
N LEU A 31 11.11 3.03 -59.11
CA LEU A 31 11.80 3.94 -58.20
C LEU A 31 13.17 4.32 -58.75
N ALA A 32 13.62 5.53 -58.41
CA ALA A 32 14.99 5.97 -58.53
C ALA A 32 15.53 6.24 -57.12
N THR A 33 16.80 5.96 -56.90
CA THR A 33 17.45 6.02 -55.58
C THR A 33 18.83 6.66 -55.69
N CYS A 34 19.29 7.35 -54.64
CA CYS A 34 20.67 7.77 -54.49
C CYS A 34 21.17 7.34 -53.10
N GLU A 35 22.18 6.46 -53.05
CA GLU A 35 22.75 5.99 -51.77
C GLU A 35 23.54 7.07 -51.04
N GLU A 36 24.26 7.94 -51.75
CA GLU A 36 25.05 9.02 -51.15
C GLU A 36 24.17 10.12 -50.52
N GLU A 37 23.06 10.46 -51.18
CA GLU A 37 22.15 11.51 -50.73
C GLU A 37 20.91 10.98 -49.98
N LEU A 38 20.82 9.66 -49.78
CA LEU A 38 19.77 8.96 -49.02
C LEU A 38 18.32 9.34 -49.42
N TRP A 39 18.04 9.50 -50.71
CA TRP A 39 16.67 9.73 -51.20
C TRP A 39 16.14 8.60 -52.08
N ILE A 40 14.81 8.46 -52.04
CA ILE A 40 14.03 7.54 -52.88
C ILE A 40 12.95 8.38 -53.55
N ARG A 41 12.84 8.31 -54.87
CA ARG A 41 11.80 9.02 -55.63
C ARG A 41 11.13 8.09 -56.62
N ARG A 42 9.87 8.38 -56.93
CA ARG A 42 9.17 7.72 -58.04
C ARG A 42 9.83 8.11 -59.36
N LYS A 43 10.01 7.16 -60.26
CA LYS A 43 10.64 7.40 -61.57
C LYS A 43 9.72 8.16 -62.53
N ASN A 44 8.42 7.85 -62.48
CA ASN A 44 7.39 8.52 -63.27
C ASN A 44 6.62 9.52 -62.39
N PRO A 45 6.25 10.70 -62.90
CA PRO A 45 5.44 11.65 -62.15
C PRO A 45 4.07 11.06 -61.81
N TYR A 46 3.45 11.58 -60.76
CA TYR A 46 2.03 11.32 -60.48
C TYR A 46 1.16 11.92 -61.59
N THR A 47 -0.01 11.33 -61.83
CA THR A 47 -0.95 11.90 -62.81
C THR A 47 -1.49 13.24 -62.31
N PRO A 48 -1.81 14.19 -63.21
CA PRO A 48 -2.32 15.50 -62.84
C PRO A 48 -3.56 15.43 -61.93
N GLU A 49 -4.46 14.48 -62.19
CA GLU A 49 -5.68 14.22 -61.40
C GLU A 49 -5.37 13.92 -59.92
N ILE A 50 -4.31 13.15 -59.65
CA ILE A 50 -3.87 12.83 -58.28
C ILE A 50 -3.30 14.07 -57.59
N ILE A 51 -2.47 14.84 -58.31
CA ILE A 51 -1.85 16.05 -57.77
C ILE A 51 -2.92 17.09 -57.43
N GLU A 52 -3.88 17.32 -58.32
CA GLU A 52 -4.98 18.26 -58.12
C GLU A 52 -5.88 17.86 -56.95
N SER A 53 -6.16 16.57 -56.76
CA SER A 53 -6.92 16.09 -55.59
C SER A 53 -6.20 16.34 -54.25
N SER A 54 -4.87 16.31 -54.23
CA SER A 54 -4.05 16.49 -53.02
C SER A 54 -3.84 17.96 -52.60
N PHE A 55 -4.07 18.92 -53.51
CA PHE A 55 -3.98 20.35 -53.18
C PHE A 55 -5.15 20.85 -52.32
N VAL A 56 -6.26 20.12 -52.28
CA VAL A 56 -7.48 20.49 -51.55
C VAL A 56 -7.35 20.23 -50.03
N GLU A 57 -6.41 19.38 -49.60
CA GLU A 57 -6.23 18.96 -48.20
C GLU A 57 -5.05 19.65 -47.47
N GLN A 58 -4.35 20.62 -48.07
CA GLN A 58 -3.20 21.24 -47.40
C GLN A 58 -3.62 22.10 -46.19
N SER A 59 -3.01 21.80 -45.04
CA SER A 59 -3.14 22.57 -43.80
C SER A 59 -2.61 24.00 -43.98
N ASP A 60 -3.46 24.99 -43.70
CA ASP A 60 -3.30 26.41 -44.04
C ASP A 60 -2.26 27.21 -43.22
N SER A 61 -1.40 26.59 -42.41
CA SER A 61 -0.43 27.33 -41.60
C SER A 61 0.86 27.62 -42.39
N ARG A 62 0.92 28.78 -43.05
CA ARG A 62 2.12 29.33 -43.70
C ARG A 62 3.13 29.97 -42.72
N GLU A 63 2.96 29.77 -41.42
CA GLU A 63 3.80 30.39 -40.39
C GLU A 63 5.01 29.52 -40.07
N ASN A 64 6.18 30.17 -39.94
CA ASN A 64 7.37 29.51 -39.40
C ASN A 64 7.12 29.24 -37.91
N PHE A 65 7.19 27.98 -37.49
CA PHE A 65 7.16 27.63 -36.08
C PHE A 65 8.55 27.22 -35.59
N SER A 66 8.84 27.57 -34.35
CA SER A 66 10.06 27.19 -33.64
C SER A 66 9.76 26.00 -32.72
N ILE A 67 10.56 24.94 -32.81
CA ILE A 67 10.52 23.81 -31.90
C ILE A 67 11.73 23.90 -30.98
N GLU A 68 11.50 23.82 -29.68
CA GLU A 68 12.58 23.63 -28.72
C GLU A 68 13.00 22.16 -28.72
N ALA A 69 14.30 21.92 -28.83
CA ALA A 69 14.88 20.59 -28.81
C ALA A 69 16.15 20.58 -27.95
N ILE A 70 16.64 19.37 -27.68
CA ILE A 70 17.86 19.15 -26.92
C ILE A 70 18.94 18.65 -27.87
N ASN A 71 20.09 19.31 -27.88
CA ASN A 71 21.28 18.89 -28.61
C ASN A 71 22.14 18.01 -27.70
N VAL A 72 22.21 16.73 -28.02
CA VAL A 72 23.08 15.77 -27.33
C VAL A 72 24.42 15.68 -28.10
N PRO A 73 25.52 16.18 -27.53
CA PRO A 73 26.80 16.18 -28.23
C PRO A 73 27.37 14.76 -28.37
N GLY A 74 28.12 14.51 -29.45
CA GLY A 74 28.84 13.25 -29.64
C GLY A 74 30.09 13.10 -28.77
N SER A 75 30.48 14.15 -28.04
CA SER A 75 31.58 14.12 -27.06
C SER A 75 31.02 14.29 -25.66
N LEU A 76 31.56 13.50 -24.75
CA LEU A 76 31.24 13.46 -23.33
C LEU A 76 31.76 14.68 -22.54
N GLU A 77 32.68 15.46 -23.13
CA GLU A 77 33.22 16.71 -22.54
C GLU A 77 32.33 17.94 -22.83
N LYS A 78 31.33 17.80 -23.70
CA LYS A 78 30.43 18.89 -24.08
C LYS A 78 29.12 18.76 -23.32
N ARG A 79 28.57 19.91 -22.91
CA ARG A 79 27.28 19.97 -22.22
C ARG A 79 26.14 19.75 -23.18
N VAL A 80 25.06 19.19 -22.66
CA VAL A 80 23.77 19.11 -23.34
C VAL A 80 23.17 20.52 -23.39
N GLU A 81 22.77 20.96 -24.57
CA GLU A 81 22.30 22.33 -24.81
C GLU A 81 20.88 22.33 -25.37
N LYS A 82 20.09 23.35 -24.99
CA LYS A 82 18.81 23.63 -25.62
C LYS A 82 19.05 24.30 -26.98
N VAL A 83 18.40 23.80 -28.03
CA VAL A 83 18.48 24.36 -29.38
C VAL A 83 17.08 24.66 -29.90
N ILE A 84 16.96 25.75 -30.66
CA ILE A 84 15.71 26.11 -31.31
C ILE A 84 15.78 25.72 -32.78
N LEU A 85 14.85 24.87 -33.18
CA LEU A 85 14.69 24.34 -34.51
C LEU A 85 13.62 25.15 -35.25
N ILE A 86 14.03 25.95 -36.23
CA ILE A 86 13.11 26.76 -37.02
C ILE A 86 12.72 25.97 -38.26
N THR A 87 11.44 25.62 -38.39
CA THR A 87 10.93 25.02 -39.62
C THR A 87 10.58 26.12 -40.60
N GLN A 88 11.40 26.27 -41.65
CA GLN A 88 11.09 27.18 -42.75
C GLN A 88 10.29 26.45 -43.82
N TYR A 89 9.10 26.95 -44.13
CA TYR A 89 8.29 26.43 -45.23
C TYR A 89 8.84 26.96 -46.56
N HIS A 90 9.88 26.34 -47.11
CA HIS A 90 10.36 26.65 -48.46
C HIS A 90 9.71 25.71 -49.48
N SER A 91 8.83 26.27 -50.30
CA SER A 91 8.04 25.59 -51.36
C SER A 91 8.86 24.86 -52.45
N ARG A 92 10.18 24.73 -52.31
CA ARG A 92 11.07 24.09 -53.28
C ARG A 92 12.13 23.14 -52.71
N SER A 93 12.18 22.89 -51.40
CA SER A 93 13.15 21.95 -50.84
C SER A 93 12.49 20.95 -49.89
N HIS A 94 12.05 19.82 -50.44
CA HIS A 94 11.88 18.57 -49.67
C HIS A 94 13.26 17.92 -49.43
N LYS A 95 14.24 18.69 -48.96
CA LYS A 95 15.36 18.11 -48.22
C LYS A 95 14.84 18.06 -46.80
N CYS A 96 14.81 16.86 -46.21
CA CYS A 96 14.49 16.60 -44.80
C CYS A 96 14.83 17.85 -43.99
N THR A 97 13.81 18.55 -43.48
CA THR A 97 13.86 19.92 -42.97
C THR A 97 15.19 20.13 -42.26
N MET A 98 16.11 20.89 -42.85
CA MET A 98 17.41 21.13 -42.23
C MET A 98 17.15 21.88 -40.94
N PHE A 99 17.18 21.14 -39.83
CA PHE A 99 17.26 21.67 -38.50
C PHE A 99 18.64 22.32 -38.37
N THR A 100 18.75 23.61 -38.73
CA THR A 100 19.94 24.40 -38.44
C THR A 100 19.89 24.84 -36.97
N PRO A 101 20.77 24.30 -36.09
CA PRO A 101 20.82 24.76 -34.70
C PRO A 101 21.36 26.19 -34.66
N ARG A 102 20.65 27.08 -33.94
CA ARG A 102 21.19 28.36 -33.49
C ARG A 102 21.58 28.19 -32.01
N SER A 103 22.85 28.38 -31.68
CA SER A 103 23.32 28.43 -30.29
C SER A 103 22.86 29.75 -29.65
N THR A 104 22.12 29.68 -28.55
CA THR A 104 21.75 30.84 -27.74
C THR A 104 22.95 31.29 -26.91
N LEU A 105 23.73 32.22 -27.48
CA LEU A 105 24.72 33.01 -26.76
C LEU A 105 24.35 34.47 -26.99
N GLU A 106 23.21 34.88 -26.43
CA GLU A 106 22.82 36.27 -26.21
C GLU A 106 21.73 36.25 -25.14
N GLU A 107 22.13 36.54 -23.89
CA GLU A 107 21.22 36.82 -22.78
C GLU A 107 20.44 38.11 -23.10
N SER A 108 19.16 37.97 -23.42
CA SER A 108 18.21 39.09 -23.32
C SER A 108 17.24 38.78 -22.19
N SER A 109 17.30 39.62 -21.15
CA SER A 109 16.39 39.64 -20.01
C SER A 109 14.94 39.77 -20.47
N GLU A 110 14.11 38.74 -20.24
CA GLU A 110 12.65 38.86 -20.26
C GLU A 110 12.06 38.40 -18.92
N SER A 111 11.08 39.16 -18.46
CA SER A 111 10.36 39.03 -17.19
C SER A 111 9.42 37.82 -17.15
N PRO A 112 9.00 37.35 -15.95
CA PRO A 112 8.17 36.16 -15.82
C PRO A 112 6.76 36.44 -16.36
N ILE A 113 6.42 35.79 -17.47
CA ILE A 113 5.05 35.73 -17.99
C ILE A 113 4.27 34.73 -17.14
N SER A 114 3.11 35.16 -16.65
CA SER A 114 2.22 34.35 -15.83
C SER A 114 1.73 33.11 -16.58
N HIS A 115 1.90 31.94 -15.98
CA HIS A 115 1.30 30.71 -16.46
C HIS A 115 -0.22 30.79 -16.28
N LYS A 116 -0.93 31.16 -17.36
CA LYS A 116 -2.35 30.91 -17.48
C LYS A 116 -2.57 29.40 -17.53
N LYS A 117 -3.09 28.88 -16.41
CA LYS A 117 -3.65 27.54 -16.25
C LYS A 117 -4.59 27.23 -17.43
N LEU A 118 -4.20 26.26 -18.27
CA LEU A 118 -5.07 25.74 -19.32
C LEU A 118 -6.22 25.00 -18.62
N LYS A 119 -7.46 25.48 -18.81
CA LYS A 119 -8.67 24.75 -18.43
C LYS A 119 -8.75 23.49 -19.28
N VAL A 120 -8.47 22.33 -18.69
CA VAL A 120 -8.92 21.05 -19.21
C VAL A 120 -10.42 21.00 -18.95
N THR A 121 -11.19 20.90 -20.02
CA THR A 121 -12.64 20.67 -20.00
C THR A 121 -12.86 19.19 -19.75
N ASP A 122 -13.75 18.88 -18.81
CA ASP A 122 -14.20 17.52 -18.52
C ASP A 122 -14.64 16.80 -19.81
N LEU A 123 -13.99 15.68 -20.10
CA LEU A 123 -14.45 14.69 -21.06
C LEU A 123 -14.60 13.37 -20.30
N ASP A 124 -15.86 12.96 -20.19
CA ASP A 124 -16.33 11.69 -19.66
C ASP A 124 -15.42 10.52 -20.00
N GLY A 125 -15.08 9.75 -18.96
CA GLY A 125 -14.33 8.51 -19.06
C GLY A 125 -15.06 7.48 -19.92
N LYS A 126 -14.56 7.27 -21.13
CA LYS A 126 -14.69 6.00 -21.86
C LYS A 126 -13.31 5.39 -22.03
N GLU A 127 -13.02 4.43 -21.17
CA GLU A 127 -11.89 3.51 -21.32
C GLU A 127 -11.93 2.87 -22.71
N THR A 128 -10.91 3.14 -23.52
CA THR A 128 -10.68 2.42 -24.76
C THR A 128 -9.33 1.74 -24.68
N GLN A 129 -9.36 0.42 -24.54
CA GLN A 129 -8.21 -0.48 -24.64
C GLN A 129 -7.47 -0.28 -25.97
N CYS A 130 -6.14 -0.28 -25.93
CA CYS A 130 -5.32 -0.65 -27.08
C CYS A 130 -4.26 -1.66 -26.63
N ALA A 131 -4.45 -2.88 -27.15
CA ALA A 131 -3.63 -4.06 -26.97
C ALA A 131 -2.36 -4.03 -27.82
N ASN A 132 -1.30 -4.66 -27.30
CA ASN A 132 -0.30 -5.54 -27.94
C ASN A 132 0.97 -5.54 -27.06
N GLY A 133 1.46 -6.61 -26.46
CA GLY A 133 1.06 -8.01 -26.41
C GLY A 133 2.13 -8.76 -25.62
N CYS A 134 1.74 -9.47 -24.57
CA CYS A 134 2.46 -10.63 -24.08
C CYS A 134 1.40 -11.62 -23.63
N VAL A 135 1.21 -12.66 -24.44
CA VAL A 135 0.24 -13.73 -24.18
C VAL A 135 0.82 -14.58 -23.06
N VAL A 136 0.32 -14.38 -21.84
CA VAL A 136 0.38 -15.41 -20.81
C VAL A 136 -0.97 -16.09 -20.85
N ASP A 137 -0.97 -17.34 -21.29
CA ASP A 137 -2.13 -18.22 -21.30
C ASP A 137 -2.55 -18.50 -19.85
N ALA A 138 -3.41 -17.63 -19.31
CA ALA A 138 -4.10 -17.87 -18.06
C ALA A 138 -5.42 -18.57 -18.39
N GLY A 139 -5.35 -19.89 -18.53
CA GLY A 139 -6.53 -20.74 -18.47
C GLY A 139 -7.28 -20.44 -17.17
N VAL A 140 -8.51 -19.96 -17.32
CA VAL A 140 -9.46 -19.73 -16.23
C VAL A 140 -9.78 -21.07 -15.59
N ASN A 141 -9.04 -21.40 -14.56
CA ASN A 141 -9.49 -22.21 -13.44
C ASN A 141 -9.24 -21.35 -12.22
N GLU A 142 -10.31 -20.84 -11.60
CA GLU A 142 -10.26 -20.16 -10.31
C GLU A 142 -9.67 -21.12 -9.27
N ILE A 143 -8.36 -20.99 -9.03
CA ILE A 143 -7.67 -21.72 -7.98
C ILE A 143 -8.02 -21.05 -6.66
N VAL A 144 -8.95 -21.71 -5.95
CA VAL A 144 -9.12 -21.74 -4.50
C VAL A 144 -7.97 -21.10 -3.73
N GLU A 145 -8.19 -19.91 -3.15
CA GLU A 145 -7.31 -19.34 -2.12
C GLU A 145 -7.38 -20.19 -0.84
N SER A 146 -6.62 -21.28 -0.84
CA SER A 146 -6.13 -21.95 0.35
C SER A 146 -5.35 -20.93 1.19
N GLY A 147 -5.41 -21.03 2.51
CA GLY A 147 -4.59 -20.26 3.46
C GLY A 147 -3.10 -20.65 3.39
N GLY A 148 -2.53 -20.65 2.20
CA GLY A 148 -1.11 -20.83 1.93
C GLY A 148 -0.37 -19.52 2.15
N SER A 149 0.82 -19.61 2.73
CA SER A 149 1.75 -18.49 2.69
C SER A 149 2.34 -18.41 1.29
N PHE A 150 2.29 -17.23 0.68
CA PHE A 150 2.77 -16.97 -0.66
C PHE A 150 4.24 -16.57 -0.62
N ARG A 151 5.02 -17.16 -1.53
CA ARG A 151 6.36 -16.69 -1.88
C ARG A 151 6.35 -16.32 -3.35
N CYS A 152 7.03 -15.24 -3.70
CA CYS A 152 7.19 -14.82 -5.08
C CYS A 152 8.66 -15.00 -5.50
N GLU A 153 8.88 -15.51 -6.70
CA GLU A 153 10.17 -15.52 -7.36
C GLU A 153 10.09 -14.58 -8.57
N VAL A 154 11.06 -13.69 -8.72
CA VAL A 154 11.13 -12.73 -9.82
C VAL A 154 12.30 -13.08 -10.71
N LYS A 155 12.05 -13.25 -12.01
CA LYS A 155 13.09 -13.46 -13.02
C LYS A 155 13.03 -12.33 -14.05
N ILE A 156 14.17 -11.67 -14.25
CA ILE A 156 14.38 -10.70 -15.31
C ILE A 156 15.14 -11.41 -16.42
N ILE A 157 14.53 -11.48 -17.59
CA ILE A 157 15.08 -12.08 -18.80
C ILE A 157 15.36 -11.02 -19.85
N SER A 158 16.39 -11.24 -20.64
CA SER A 158 16.73 -10.41 -21.80
C SER A 158 15.73 -10.66 -22.92
N LYS A 159 15.74 -9.78 -23.94
CA LYS A 159 14.98 -10.00 -25.18
C LYS A 159 15.37 -11.29 -25.94
N PHE A 160 16.54 -11.85 -25.63
CA PHE A 160 17.06 -13.09 -26.19
C PHE A 160 16.87 -14.29 -25.25
N GLU A 161 15.98 -14.15 -24.24
CA GLU A 161 15.66 -15.18 -23.25
C GLU A 161 16.81 -15.55 -22.28
N ASP A 162 17.90 -14.78 -22.28
CA ASP A 162 18.97 -14.95 -21.29
C ASP A 162 18.53 -14.44 -19.92
N ILE A 163 18.75 -15.21 -18.85
CA ILE A 163 18.46 -14.77 -17.49
C ILE A 163 19.47 -13.70 -17.07
N ILE A 164 18.99 -12.48 -16.83
CA ILE A 164 19.80 -11.36 -16.34
C ILE A 164 19.89 -11.41 -14.82
N LEU A 165 18.76 -11.67 -14.16
CA LEU A 165 18.64 -11.65 -12.70
C LEU A 165 17.48 -12.53 -12.22
N GLU A 166 17.67 -13.22 -11.11
CA GLU A 166 16.70 -14.06 -10.41
C GLU A 166 16.68 -13.67 -8.92
N CYS A 167 15.50 -13.35 -8.39
CA CYS A 167 15.29 -13.01 -6.98
C CYS A 167 14.36 -14.03 -6.36
N SER A 168 14.83 -14.72 -5.31
CA SER A 168 14.07 -15.73 -4.58
C SER A 168 14.04 -15.41 -3.07
N PRO A 169 13.25 -14.42 -2.63
CA PRO A 169 13.08 -14.10 -1.22
C PRO A 169 12.64 -15.31 -0.40
N LYS A 170 13.15 -15.41 0.84
CA LYS A 170 12.81 -16.52 1.75
C LYS A 170 11.51 -16.23 2.53
N GLU A 171 11.14 -14.96 2.64
CA GLU A 171 9.94 -14.48 3.31
C GLU A 171 8.68 -15.04 2.66
N THR A 172 7.63 -15.16 3.47
CA THR A 172 6.32 -15.65 3.02
C THR A 172 5.23 -14.72 3.50
N PHE A 173 4.27 -14.41 2.65
CA PHE A 173 3.22 -13.42 2.89
C PHE A 173 1.83 -14.04 2.86
N LYS A 174 0.88 -13.45 3.57
CA LYS A 174 -0.52 -13.92 3.57
C LYS A 174 -1.25 -13.57 2.27
N LYS A 175 -0.85 -12.49 1.60
CA LYS A 175 -1.41 -12.06 0.31
C LYS A 175 -0.38 -12.27 -0.80
N GLN A 176 -0.86 -12.72 -1.96
CA GLN A 176 -0.02 -12.87 -3.15
C GLN A 176 0.56 -11.52 -3.60
N SER A 177 -0.22 -10.43 -3.51
CA SER A 177 0.24 -9.07 -3.83
C SER A 177 1.49 -8.69 -3.05
N ASP A 178 1.49 -8.94 -1.74
CA ASP A 178 2.54 -8.48 -0.84
C ASP A 178 3.84 -9.26 -1.11
N ALA A 179 3.73 -10.56 -1.43
CA ALA A 179 4.86 -11.36 -1.89
C ALA A 179 5.47 -10.81 -3.18
N ILE A 180 4.64 -10.44 -4.17
CA ILE A 180 5.09 -9.86 -5.44
C ILE A 180 5.75 -8.50 -5.21
N GLN A 181 5.12 -7.62 -4.43
CA GLN A 181 5.64 -6.27 -4.15
C GLN A 181 6.96 -6.34 -3.38
N ASN A 182 7.08 -7.21 -2.38
CA ASN A 182 8.33 -7.39 -1.63
C ASN A 182 9.47 -7.88 -2.52
N ALA A 183 9.21 -8.90 -3.35
CA ALA A 183 10.22 -9.43 -4.26
C ALA A 183 10.64 -8.36 -5.29
N SER A 184 9.68 -7.61 -5.83
CA SER A 184 9.92 -6.51 -6.78
C SER A 184 10.74 -5.39 -6.15
N LEU A 185 10.41 -4.98 -4.92
CA LEU A 185 11.12 -3.95 -4.17
C LEU A 185 12.58 -4.34 -3.92
N LYS A 186 12.85 -5.60 -3.57
CA LYS A 186 14.23 -6.10 -3.38
C LYS A 186 15.06 -5.97 -4.65
N VAL A 187 14.48 -6.29 -5.80
CA VAL A 187 15.12 -6.16 -7.12
C VAL A 187 15.37 -4.70 -7.47
N LEU A 188 14.35 -3.84 -7.32
CA LEU A 188 14.46 -2.41 -7.61
C LEU A 188 15.51 -1.72 -6.76
N LEU A 189 15.55 -2.00 -5.46
CA LEU A 189 16.55 -1.44 -4.55
C LEU A 189 17.97 -1.90 -4.88
N TRP A 190 18.15 -3.15 -5.31
CA TRP A 190 19.47 -3.65 -5.72
C TRP A 190 19.93 -3.01 -7.03
N LEU A 191 19.03 -2.88 -8.02
CA LEU A 191 19.31 -2.16 -9.25
C LEU A 191 19.61 -0.67 -8.98
N ASN A 192 18.86 -0.03 -8.09
CA ASN A 192 19.10 1.36 -7.70
C ASN A 192 20.49 1.54 -7.09
N ALA A 193 20.94 0.62 -6.23
CA ALA A 193 22.29 0.64 -5.68
C ALA A 193 23.37 0.53 -6.78
N TYR A 194 23.16 -0.35 -7.77
CA TYR A 194 24.07 -0.46 -8.92
C TYR A 194 24.09 0.80 -9.79
N PHE A 195 22.94 1.43 -10.05
CA PHE A 195 22.89 2.67 -10.84
C PHE A 195 23.43 3.89 -10.08
N GLY A 196 23.38 3.88 -8.75
CA GLY A 196 23.99 4.91 -7.91
C GLY A 196 25.52 4.88 -7.91
N ASP A 197 26.14 3.70 -8.06
CA ASP A 197 27.57 3.55 -8.32
C ASP A 197 27.85 2.33 -9.22
N PRO A 198 27.84 2.50 -10.56
CA PRO A 198 28.13 1.43 -11.51
C PRO A 198 29.57 0.92 -11.47
N THR A 199 30.45 1.54 -10.67
CA THR A 199 31.88 1.18 -10.55
C THR A 199 32.17 0.20 -9.40
N VAL A 200 31.13 -0.17 -8.62
CA VAL A 200 31.24 -1.13 -7.52
C VAL A 200 31.90 -2.44 -8.00
N PRO A 201 32.97 -2.91 -7.32
CA PRO A 201 33.62 -4.17 -7.65
C PRO A 201 32.67 -5.37 -7.58
N LEU A 202 32.95 -6.40 -8.36
CA LEU A 202 32.09 -7.59 -8.45
C LEU A 202 31.88 -8.26 -7.09
N GLU A 203 32.88 -8.25 -6.21
CA GLU A 203 32.76 -8.76 -4.84
C GLU A 203 31.70 -8.01 -4.03
N GLY A 204 31.64 -6.68 -4.16
CA GLY A 204 30.64 -5.84 -3.49
C GLY A 204 29.24 -6.04 -4.07
N LEU A 205 29.16 -6.22 -5.39
CA LEU A 205 27.90 -6.50 -6.08
C LEU A 205 27.32 -7.86 -5.64
N ASN A 206 28.15 -8.90 -5.56
CA ASN A 206 27.75 -10.22 -5.07
C ASN A 206 27.29 -10.17 -3.60
N ALA A 207 28.04 -9.49 -2.72
CA ALA A 207 27.67 -9.36 -1.31
C ALA A 207 26.31 -8.66 -1.11
N SER A 208 26.04 -7.62 -1.91
CA SER A 208 24.74 -6.92 -1.89
C SER A 208 23.58 -7.75 -2.43
N ALA A 209 23.86 -8.66 -3.37
CA ALA A 209 22.88 -9.57 -3.95
C ALA A 209 22.52 -10.72 -2.99
N ASP A 210 23.51 -11.30 -2.31
CA ASP A 210 23.34 -12.36 -1.33
C ASP A 210 22.42 -11.93 -0.18
N GLY A 211 22.61 -10.71 0.35
CA GLY A 211 21.76 -10.13 1.39
C GLY A 211 20.29 -9.97 0.98
N ARG A 212 19.99 -10.00 -0.33
CA ARG A 212 18.64 -9.84 -0.90
C ARG A 212 18.09 -11.12 -1.52
N ASN A 213 18.82 -12.24 -1.47
CA ASN A 213 18.51 -13.49 -2.18
C ASN A 213 18.39 -13.31 -3.70
N ILE A 214 19.29 -12.49 -4.26
CA ILE A 214 19.40 -12.22 -5.69
C ILE A 214 20.55 -13.04 -6.27
N ARG A 215 20.32 -13.66 -7.43
CA ARG A 215 21.31 -14.36 -8.24
C ARG A 215 21.35 -13.71 -9.61
N PHE A 216 22.55 -13.48 -10.14
CA PHE A 216 22.73 -12.90 -11.46
C PHE A 216 24.02 -13.47 -12.09
N ASP A 217 24.07 -13.52 -13.42
CA ASP A 217 25.30 -13.80 -14.14
C ASP A 217 26.04 -12.49 -14.39
N SER A 218 27.25 -12.37 -13.83
CA SER A 218 27.99 -11.11 -13.86
C SER A 218 28.36 -10.66 -15.28
N GLN A 219 28.66 -11.59 -16.18
CA GLN A 219 29.01 -11.26 -17.56
C GLN A 219 27.79 -10.74 -18.33
N THR A 220 26.66 -11.43 -18.23
CA THR A 220 25.41 -11.06 -18.89
C THR A 220 24.85 -9.75 -18.31
N PHE A 221 24.89 -9.60 -16.99
CA PHE A 221 24.44 -8.39 -16.30
C PHE A 221 25.27 -7.18 -16.70
N ILE A 222 26.61 -7.25 -16.57
CA ILE A 222 27.50 -6.14 -16.96
C ILE A 222 27.32 -5.84 -18.45
N LYS A 223 27.33 -6.84 -19.32
CA LYS A 223 27.10 -6.66 -20.77
C LYS A 223 25.81 -5.91 -21.07
N THR A 224 24.73 -6.24 -20.36
CA THR A 224 23.42 -5.60 -20.52
C THR A 224 23.45 -4.12 -20.10
N PHE A 225 24.19 -3.78 -19.05
CA PHE A 225 24.22 -2.44 -18.46
C PHE A 225 25.53 -1.64 -18.70
N MET A 226 26.40 -2.07 -19.62
CA MET A 226 27.71 -1.41 -19.85
C MET A 226 27.61 0.06 -20.25
N LEU A 227 26.56 0.45 -20.97
CA LEU A 227 26.33 1.85 -21.34
C LEU A 227 26.19 2.75 -20.10
N CYS A 228 25.60 2.25 -19.01
CA CYS A 228 25.45 2.99 -17.76
C CYS A 228 26.80 3.25 -17.08
N GLN A 229 27.72 2.29 -17.11
CA GLN A 229 29.09 2.48 -16.57
C GLN A 229 29.86 3.56 -17.33
N HIS A 230 29.71 3.61 -18.66
CA HIS A 230 30.37 4.62 -19.49
C HIS A 230 29.84 6.04 -19.21
N ILE A 231 28.54 6.19 -19.00
CA ILE A 231 27.92 7.48 -18.67
C ILE A 231 28.39 7.96 -17.28
N HIS A 232 28.42 7.07 -16.28
CA HIS A 232 28.80 7.41 -14.92
C HIS A 232 30.30 7.78 -14.76
N ASN A 233 31.19 7.07 -15.45
CA ASN A 233 32.65 7.32 -15.40
C ASN A 233 33.08 8.69 -15.96
N VAL A 234 32.20 9.36 -16.70
CA VAL A 234 32.44 10.68 -17.28
C VAL A 234 32.03 11.78 -16.31
N GLY A 235 30.86 11.64 -15.67
CA GLY A 235 30.32 12.65 -14.75
C GLY A 235 31.21 12.91 -13.52
N HIS A 236 31.90 11.88 -13.03
CA HIS A 236 32.77 12.00 -11.84
C HIS A 236 34.16 12.61 -12.10
N LYS A 237 34.54 12.89 -13.35
CA LYS A 237 35.82 13.58 -13.62
C LYS A 237 35.77 15.10 -13.39
N GLU A 238 34.57 15.68 -13.22
CA GLU A 238 34.42 17.13 -13.01
C GLU A 238 34.23 17.56 -11.55
N THR A 239 34.12 16.64 -10.58
CA THR A 239 33.81 16.96 -9.18
C THR A 239 34.59 16.06 -8.21
N GLU A 240 35.86 16.40 -7.94
CA GLU A 240 36.63 15.81 -6.82
C GLU A 240 36.25 16.39 -5.44
N ASP A 241 35.25 17.26 -5.34
CA ASP A 241 34.78 17.81 -4.06
C ASP A 241 33.33 17.37 -3.78
N GLY A 242 33.17 16.44 -2.83
CA GLY A 242 31.87 16.05 -2.27
C GLY A 242 31.39 14.64 -2.62
N LYS A 243 32.07 13.59 -2.14
CA LYS A 243 31.45 12.26 -1.99
C LYS A 243 30.39 12.32 -0.89
N LEU A 244 29.16 12.70 -1.22
CA LEU A 244 27.99 12.36 -0.40
C LEU A 244 27.60 10.94 -0.80
N ALA A 245 28.04 9.98 0.02
CA ALA A 245 27.58 8.60 -0.06
C ALA A 245 26.06 8.60 0.05
N TYR A 246 25.38 7.99 -0.92
CA TYR A 246 24.00 7.57 -0.72
C TYR A 246 24.02 6.64 0.50
N SER A 247 23.42 7.09 1.60
CA SER A 247 23.20 6.23 2.76
C SER A 247 22.31 5.08 2.31
N ASN A 248 22.92 3.92 2.12
CA ASN A 248 22.22 2.65 1.93
C ASN A 248 21.52 2.30 3.25
N SER A 249 20.36 2.89 3.53
CA SER A 249 19.53 2.49 4.67
C SER A 249 18.58 1.37 4.26
N VAL A 250 19.06 0.13 4.33
CA VAL A 250 18.21 -1.01 4.65
C VAL A 250 18.82 -1.69 5.87
N ASN A 251 18.10 -1.66 6.99
CA ASN A 251 18.30 -2.46 8.20
C ASN A 251 19.60 -2.29 9.01
N ALA A 252 20.24 -1.12 8.98
CA ALA A 252 21.18 -0.76 10.03
C ALA A 252 20.41 -0.09 11.19
N SER A 253 20.66 -0.52 12.42
CA SER A 253 20.20 0.11 13.66
C SER A 253 20.07 1.62 13.53
N PHE A 254 18.90 2.17 13.87
CA PHE A 254 18.63 3.61 13.92
C PHE A 254 19.63 4.32 14.84
N VAL A 255 20.71 4.79 14.22
CA VAL A 255 21.59 5.82 14.75
C VAL A 255 21.69 6.81 13.61
N LEU A 256 20.98 7.94 13.69
CA LEU A 256 21.18 9.06 12.77
C LEU A 256 22.63 9.55 12.91
N PRO A 257 23.51 9.43 11.89
CA PRO A 257 24.64 10.33 11.79
C PRO A 257 24.09 11.70 11.35
N GLY A 258 24.60 12.79 11.93
CA GLY A 258 24.04 14.14 11.81
C GLY A 258 23.67 14.55 10.38
N ILE A 259 22.37 14.69 10.12
CA ILE A 259 21.84 15.32 8.91
C ILE A 259 21.99 16.83 9.10
N GLU A 260 22.85 17.47 8.31
CA GLU A 260 23.24 18.87 8.48
C GLU A 260 22.19 19.81 7.84
N LEU A 261 21.09 20.09 8.54
CA LEU A 261 20.15 21.14 8.15
C LEU A 261 20.77 22.51 8.39
N ARG A 262 20.86 23.36 7.36
CA ARG A 262 21.49 24.69 7.48
C ARG A 262 20.60 25.71 8.21
N SER A 263 19.29 25.58 8.07
CA SER A 263 18.30 26.40 8.77
C SER A 263 16.97 25.67 8.85
N LEU A 264 16.31 25.69 10.02
CA LEU A 264 14.97 25.14 10.26
C LEU A 264 14.19 26.13 11.12
N SER A 265 13.01 26.53 10.67
CA SER A 265 12.03 27.28 11.45
C SER A 265 10.67 26.62 11.34
N ILE A 266 10.10 26.21 12.47
CA ILE A 266 8.76 25.64 12.57
C ILE A 266 7.84 26.71 13.17
N GLU A 267 6.74 27.00 12.49
CA GLU A 267 5.74 28.01 12.87
C GLU A 267 4.33 27.39 12.85
N GLY A 268 3.44 27.92 13.70
CA GLY A 268 2.03 27.51 13.74
C GLY A 268 1.60 26.90 15.08
N PRO A 269 0.29 26.71 15.27
CA PRO A 269 -0.26 26.15 16.50
C PRO A 269 0.16 24.68 16.66
N ASP A 270 0.68 24.33 17.83
CA ASP A 270 1.00 22.94 18.15
C ASP A 270 -0.29 22.17 18.49
N SER A 271 -0.63 21.16 17.67
CA SER A 271 -1.79 20.30 17.90
C SER A 271 -1.50 19.09 18.81
N GLY A 272 -0.24 18.80 19.14
CA GLY A 272 0.15 17.61 19.91
C GLY A 272 -0.03 16.26 19.18
N VAL A 273 -0.32 16.30 17.87
CA VAL A 273 -0.43 15.13 16.99
C VAL A 273 0.85 15.03 16.17
N PHE A 274 1.73 14.10 16.56
CA PHE A 274 3.02 13.86 15.93
C PHE A 274 2.96 12.64 15.02
N PRO A 275 3.67 12.64 13.88
CA PRO A 275 3.89 11.43 13.08
C PRO A 275 4.67 10.37 13.87
N SER A 276 4.23 9.12 13.78
CA SER A 276 4.89 7.95 14.36
C SER A 276 5.39 7.00 13.26
N ILE A 277 6.31 6.09 13.57
CA ILE A 277 6.79 5.08 12.62
C ILE A 277 5.61 4.27 12.06
N GLY A 278 5.50 4.17 10.73
CA GLY A 278 4.40 3.49 10.02
C GLY A 278 3.11 4.32 9.87
N SER A 279 3.06 5.55 10.39
CA SER A 279 1.95 6.47 10.12
C SER A 279 2.02 7.02 8.69
N LEU A 280 0.86 7.34 8.13
CA LEU A 280 0.75 8.02 6.84
C LEU A 280 0.65 9.53 7.10
N ALA A 281 1.63 10.30 6.62
CA ALA A 281 1.64 11.75 6.76
C ALA A 281 1.21 12.41 5.44
N CYS A 282 0.27 13.34 5.53
CA CYS A 282 -0.16 14.19 4.41
C CYS A 282 0.45 15.58 4.55
N ALA A 283 1.18 16.03 3.55
CA ALA A 283 1.88 17.30 3.59
C ALA A 283 1.72 18.11 2.29
N LYS A 284 1.86 19.43 2.40
CA LYS A 284 1.72 20.38 1.29
C LYS A 284 2.95 21.25 1.16
N LEU A 285 3.58 21.24 -0.01
CA LEU A 285 4.69 22.13 -0.35
C LEU A 285 4.15 23.42 -0.97
N LEU A 286 4.56 24.61 -0.50
CA LEU A 286 3.98 25.89 -0.94
C LEU A 286 4.15 26.17 -2.45
N GLU A 287 5.24 25.69 -3.05
CA GLU A 287 5.55 25.89 -4.47
C GLU A 287 4.75 24.95 -5.40
N SER A 288 4.14 23.90 -4.85
CA SER A 288 3.25 23.00 -5.59
C SER A 288 1.80 23.14 -5.11
N SER A 289 0.82 23.14 -6.01
CA SER A 289 -0.59 23.18 -5.59
C SER A 289 -1.08 21.89 -4.91
N ASP A 290 -0.26 20.85 -4.92
CA ASP A 290 -0.68 19.48 -4.72
C ASP A 290 -0.26 18.99 -3.33
N ASP A 291 -1.19 18.32 -2.67
CA ASP A 291 -0.97 17.65 -1.39
C ASP A 291 -0.46 16.23 -1.69
N PHE A 292 0.46 15.71 -0.87
CA PHE A 292 1.02 14.37 -1.05
C PHE A 292 1.10 13.60 0.26
N GLU A 293 0.94 12.28 0.15
CA GLU A 293 0.93 11.35 1.28
C GLU A 293 2.14 10.41 1.20
N PHE A 294 2.74 10.12 2.36
CA PHE A 294 3.85 9.18 2.44
C PHE A 294 3.91 8.49 3.81
N GLU A 295 4.46 7.27 3.84
CA GLU A 295 4.60 6.49 5.07
C GLU A 295 5.90 6.85 5.80
N ILE A 296 5.79 7.15 7.10
CA ILE A 296 6.92 7.50 7.96
C ILE A 296 7.80 6.27 8.24
N ALA A 297 9.12 6.46 8.10
CA ALA A 297 10.20 5.49 8.21
C ALA A 297 10.27 4.43 7.10
N SER A 298 9.54 4.64 5.99
CA SER A 298 9.61 3.79 4.80
C SER A 298 10.72 4.20 3.81
N GLY A 299 11.29 5.40 3.98
CA GLY A 299 12.21 6.00 3.00
C GLY A 299 11.51 6.51 1.73
N ALA A 300 10.19 6.74 1.78
CA ALA A 300 9.40 7.23 0.65
C ALA A 300 9.72 8.67 0.22
N VAL A 301 10.28 9.48 1.12
CA VAL A 301 10.71 10.86 0.85
C VAL A 301 12.18 11.07 1.21
N ILE A 302 12.73 12.21 0.83
CA ILE A 302 14.12 12.55 1.17
C ILE A 302 14.30 12.61 2.71
N PRO A 303 15.43 12.12 3.26
CA PRO A 303 15.62 12.01 4.72
C PRO A 303 15.49 13.33 5.48
N HIS A 304 15.88 14.44 4.84
CA HIS A 304 15.77 15.79 5.43
C HIS A 304 14.31 16.19 5.65
N LEU A 305 13.44 15.87 4.68
CA LEU A 305 12.04 16.18 4.77
C LEU A 305 11.35 15.34 5.84
N GLU A 306 11.65 14.04 5.86
CA GLU A 306 11.16 13.12 6.89
C GLU A 306 11.58 13.57 8.29
N SER A 307 12.85 13.95 8.48
CA SER A 307 13.36 14.47 9.76
C SER A 307 12.64 15.74 10.22
N VAL A 308 12.32 16.66 9.30
CA VAL A 308 11.56 17.87 9.63
C VAL A 308 10.12 17.52 10.02
N ILE A 309 9.44 16.67 9.23
CA ILE A 309 8.04 16.31 9.48
C ILE A 309 7.89 15.56 10.82
N THR A 310 8.84 14.69 11.19
CA THR A 310 8.82 14.01 12.50
C THR A 310 8.95 14.97 13.70
N GLN A 311 9.38 16.21 13.48
CA GLN A 311 9.46 17.26 14.51
C GLN A 311 8.25 18.20 14.49
N MET A 312 7.31 18.05 13.54
CA MET A 312 6.13 18.89 13.39
C MET A 312 4.88 18.22 13.96
N THR A 313 3.88 19.02 14.29
CA THR A 313 2.51 18.56 14.54
C THR A 313 1.54 19.04 13.48
N VAL A 314 0.41 18.35 13.36
CA VAL A 314 -0.64 18.67 12.37
C VAL A 314 -1.05 20.13 12.48
N GLY A 315 -0.99 20.86 11.37
CA GLY A 315 -1.26 22.29 11.25
C GLY A 315 -0.03 23.19 11.30
N GLN A 316 1.14 22.67 11.69
CA GLN A 316 2.39 23.43 11.67
C GLN A 316 2.97 23.52 10.25
N SER A 317 3.71 24.59 10.01
CA SER A 317 4.49 24.79 8.80
C SER A 317 5.97 24.91 9.14
N ALA A 318 6.83 24.30 8.33
CA ALA A 318 8.27 24.38 8.49
C ALA A 318 8.88 24.99 7.22
N PHE A 319 9.83 25.90 7.45
CA PHE A 319 10.72 26.40 6.42
C PHE A 319 12.13 25.90 6.72
N PHE A 320 12.75 25.23 5.75
CA PHE A 320 14.11 24.74 5.90
C PHE A 320 14.89 24.79 4.59
N SER A 321 16.21 24.82 4.72
CA SER A 321 17.13 24.81 3.59
C SER A 321 18.08 23.62 3.70
N MET A 322 18.33 23.01 2.56
CA MET A 322 19.24 21.87 2.43
C MET A 322 20.16 22.02 1.22
N ASP A 323 21.25 21.26 1.24
CA ASP A 323 22.11 21.12 0.08
C ASP A 323 21.35 20.45 -1.07
N LEU A 324 21.70 20.79 -2.32
CA LEU A 324 20.99 20.30 -3.50
C LEU A 324 21.09 18.76 -3.61
N PRO A 325 20.00 18.06 -3.98
CA PRO A 325 20.09 16.71 -4.49
C PRO A 325 20.92 16.69 -5.79
N PRO A 326 21.30 15.48 -6.28
CA PRO A 326 22.06 15.34 -7.52
C PRO A 326 21.53 16.23 -8.63
N GLN A 327 22.45 16.90 -9.34
CA GLN A 327 22.13 17.98 -10.27
C GLN A 327 21.17 17.53 -11.38
N GLU A 328 21.19 16.24 -11.72
CA GLU A 328 20.30 15.60 -12.69
C GLU A 328 18.84 15.65 -12.27
N LEU A 329 18.54 15.43 -10.98
CA LEU A 329 17.18 15.51 -10.44
C LEU A 329 16.67 16.95 -10.45
N VAL A 330 17.55 17.91 -10.16
CA VAL A 330 17.21 19.34 -10.20
C VAL A 330 16.95 19.82 -11.61
N PHE A 331 17.78 19.41 -12.58
CA PHE A 331 17.53 19.71 -13.99
C PHE A 331 16.25 19.07 -14.51
N ALA A 332 15.93 17.85 -14.07
CA ALA A 332 14.68 17.18 -14.44
C ALA A 332 13.44 17.90 -13.88
N ALA A 333 13.54 18.50 -12.68
CA ALA A 333 12.39 19.09 -11.99
C ALA A 333 12.19 20.60 -12.25
N ALA A 334 13.24 21.42 -12.20
CA ALA A 334 13.11 22.87 -12.02
C ALA A 334 13.79 23.74 -13.10
N GLY A 335 14.53 23.16 -14.04
CA GLY A 335 15.14 23.86 -15.19
C GLY A 335 16.22 24.91 -14.87
N ASN A 336 16.35 25.36 -13.61
CA ASN A 336 17.30 26.37 -13.16
C ASN A 336 18.19 25.83 -12.03
N SER A 337 19.49 26.10 -12.12
CA SER A 337 20.49 25.66 -11.13
C SER A 337 20.70 26.72 -10.05
N THR A 338 19.81 26.83 -9.08
CA THR A 338 20.18 27.47 -7.80
C THR A 338 20.99 26.49 -6.96
N ARG A 339 21.97 26.98 -6.20
CA ARG A 339 22.85 26.15 -5.33
C ARG A 339 22.21 25.71 -4.02
N MET A 340 20.96 26.10 -3.77
CA MET A 340 20.24 25.80 -2.53
C MET A 340 18.76 25.59 -2.84
N LEU A 341 18.16 24.59 -2.21
CA LEU A 341 16.71 24.37 -2.18
C LEU A 341 16.19 24.85 -0.83
N SER A 342 15.30 25.84 -0.87
CA SER A 342 14.53 26.28 0.29
C SER A 342 13.13 25.71 0.16
N LEU A 343 12.72 24.88 1.12
CA LEU A 343 11.43 24.22 1.11
C LEU A 343 10.55 24.83 2.19
N PHE A 344 9.30 25.12 1.83
CA PHE A 344 8.24 25.48 2.77
C PHE A 344 7.17 24.40 2.73
N ILE A 345 6.94 23.74 3.86
CA ILE A 345 5.99 22.64 3.96
C ILE A 345 5.02 22.82 5.12
N THR A 346 3.77 22.41 4.94
CA THR A 346 2.75 22.34 5.98
C THR A 346 2.32 20.89 6.19
N LEU A 347 2.27 20.44 7.44
CA LEU A 347 1.74 19.12 7.80
C LEU A 347 0.21 19.22 7.95
N LEU A 348 -0.53 18.51 7.12
CA LEU A 348 -1.99 18.63 7.04
C LEU A 348 -2.72 17.56 7.85
N GLU A 349 -2.26 16.32 7.79
CA GLU A 349 -2.89 15.19 8.46
C GLU A 349 -1.85 14.11 8.77
N VAL A 350 -2.08 13.37 9.85
CA VAL A 350 -1.33 12.16 10.21
C VAL A 350 -2.34 11.07 10.52
N THR A 351 -2.29 9.99 9.76
CA THR A 351 -3.09 8.79 10.02
C THR A 351 -2.23 7.77 10.77
N GLU A 352 -2.65 7.35 11.96
CA GLU A 352 -1.95 6.31 12.73
C GLU A 352 -1.86 5.00 11.91
N PRO A 353 -0.77 4.22 12.08
CA PRO A 353 -0.62 2.93 11.40
C PRO A 353 -1.83 2.04 11.67
N LEU A 354 -2.29 1.31 10.65
CA LEU A 354 -3.39 0.35 10.79
C LEU A 354 -3.08 -0.63 11.94
N GLU A 355 -4.04 -0.82 12.83
CA GLU A 355 -3.94 -1.57 14.10
C GLU A 355 -3.29 -2.96 13.96
N ASP A 356 -3.51 -3.63 12.82
CA ASP A 356 -2.88 -4.91 12.46
C ASP A 356 -1.34 -4.86 12.50
N THR A 357 -0.75 -3.72 12.12
CA THR A 357 0.71 -3.50 12.04
C THR A 357 1.32 -3.26 13.42
N MET A 358 0.59 -2.61 14.34
CA MET A 358 1.03 -2.39 15.72
C MET A 358 0.88 -3.66 16.58
N GLU A 359 -0.23 -4.39 16.44
CA GLU A 359 -0.43 -5.65 17.16
C GLU A 359 0.60 -6.72 16.74
N GLU A 360 0.96 -6.80 15.45
CA GLU A 360 2.00 -7.73 14.93
C GLU A 360 3.41 -7.41 15.45
N ALA A 361 3.71 -6.15 15.78
CA ALA A 361 5.02 -5.73 16.28
C ALA A 361 5.24 -6.02 17.77
N PHE A 362 4.20 -5.98 18.60
CA PHE A 362 4.30 -6.12 20.07
C PHE A 362 3.93 -7.50 20.62
N PHE A 363 3.07 -8.25 19.92
CA PHE A 363 2.56 -9.53 20.41
C PHE A 363 2.76 -10.63 19.37
N SER A 364 3.40 -11.72 19.78
CA SER A 364 3.54 -12.92 18.96
C SER A 364 2.92 -14.11 19.69
N PRO A 365 1.74 -14.62 19.25
CA PRO A 365 0.93 -14.16 18.11
C PRO A 365 0.20 -12.81 18.36
N PRO A 366 -0.33 -12.14 17.32
CA PRO A 366 -1.04 -10.85 17.46
C PRO A 366 -2.19 -10.92 18.47
N LEU A 367 -2.47 -9.80 19.13
CA LEU A 367 -3.41 -9.76 20.26
C LEU A 367 -4.84 -10.16 19.85
N SER A 368 -5.32 -9.68 18.69
CA SER A 368 -6.56 -10.12 18.04
C SER A 368 -6.66 -11.63 17.90
N LYS A 369 -5.58 -12.30 17.47
CA LYS A 369 -5.53 -13.76 17.36
C LYS A 369 -5.55 -14.45 18.72
N GLN A 370 -4.89 -13.88 19.73
CA GLN A 370 -4.95 -14.39 21.11
C GLN A 370 -6.38 -14.32 21.68
N ARG A 371 -7.10 -13.21 21.45
CA ARG A 371 -8.51 -13.04 21.87
C ARG A 371 -9.40 -14.11 21.24
N VAL A 372 -9.27 -14.33 19.94
CA VAL A 372 -10.01 -15.37 19.21
C VAL A 372 -9.68 -16.76 19.75
N GLU A 373 -8.41 -17.09 19.98
CA GLU A 373 -8.00 -18.38 20.51
C GLU A 373 -8.55 -18.62 21.93
N TYR A 374 -8.53 -17.60 22.80
CA TYR A 374 -9.13 -17.66 24.13
C TYR A 374 -10.64 -17.97 24.05
N ALA A 375 -11.36 -17.27 23.18
CA ALA A 375 -12.79 -17.48 22.96
C ALA A 375 -13.07 -18.89 22.43
N VAL A 376 -12.33 -19.37 21.43
CA VAL A 376 -12.44 -20.72 20.88
C VAL A 376 -12.26 -21.79 21.96
N GLN A 377 -11.24 -21.64 22.83
CA GLN A 377 -11.00 -22.60 23.92
C GLN A 377 -12.14 -22.59 24.94
N SER A 378 -12.66 -21.42 25.28
CA SER A 378 -13.80 -21.27 26.19
C SER A 378 -15.07 -21.88 25.61
N ILE A 379 -15.30 -21.70 24.31
CA ILE A 379 -16.41 -22.29 23.56
C ILE A 379 -16.34 -23.80 23.60
N LYS A 380 -15.18 -24.39 23.28
CA LYS A 380 -14.96 -25.84 23.34
C LYS A 380 -15.22 -26.43 24.72
N LYS A 381 -14.74 -25.76 25.77
CA LYS A 381 -14.93 -26.20 27.17
C LYS A 381 -16.40 -26.21 27.59
N SER A 382 -17.23 -25.33 27.02
CA SER A 382 -18.65 -25.24 27.39
C SER A 382 -19.52 -26.34 26.78
N CYS A 383 -19.08 -26.99 25.69
CA CYS A 383 -19.88 -27.97 24.94
C CYS A 383 -21.27 -27.46 24.47
N ALA A 384 -21.46 -26.14 24.31
CA ALA A 384 -22.73 -25.63 23.81
C ALA A 384 -22.97 -25.99 22.34
N THR A 385 -24.23 -25.96 21.93
CA THR A 385 -24.66 -26.20 20.54
C THR A 385 -25.00 -24.93 19.78
N THR A 386 -25.19 -23.80 20.46
CA THR A 386 -25.57 -22.53 19.85
C THR A 386 -24.67 -21.39 20.34
N LEU A 387 -24.19 -20.56 19.40
CA LEU A 387 -23.32 -19.41 19.65
C LEU A 387 -23.86 -18.17 18.95
N VAL A 388 -23.95 -17.06 19.68
CA VAL A 388 -24.19 -15.73 19.12
C VAL A 388 -22.95 -14.87 19.32
N ASP A 389 -22.48 -14.24 18.26
CA ASP A 389 -21.35 -13.32 18.27
C ASP A 389 -21.85 -11.88 18.08
N PHE A 390 -21.90 -11.12 19.17
CA PHE A 390 -22.34 -9.74 19.21
C PHE A 390 -21.19 -8.84 18.75
N GLY A 391 -21.36 -8.17 17.61
CA GLY A 391 -20.32 -7.35 16.97
C GLY A 391 -19.31 -8.19 16.20
N CYS A 392 -19.77 -9.14 15.38
CA CYS A 392 -18.86 -10.11 14.75
C CYS A 392 -17.92 -9.55 13.66
N GLY A 393 -18.06 -8.26 13.29
CA GLY A 393 -17.12 -7.51 12.46
C GLY A 393 -16.72 -8.23 11.17
N SER A 394 -15.42 -8.52 11.00
CA SER A 394 -14.87 -9.23 9.85
C SER A 394 -15.18 -10.75 9.82
N GLY A 395 -15.80 -11.28 10.87
CA GLY A 395 -16.12 -12.70 11.01
C GLY A 395 -14.92 -13.58 11.41
N SER A 396 -13.84 -13.00 11.93
CA SER A 396 -12.59 -13.72 12.26
C SER A 396 -12.78 -14.84 13.29
N LEU A 397 -13.62 -14.62 14.32
CA LEU A 397 -13.99 -15.65 15.29
C LEU A 397 -14.77 -16.78 14.63
N LEU A 398 -15.77 -16.43 13.81
CA LEU A 398 -16.62 -17.40 13.11
C LEU A 398 -15.81 -18.25 12.13
N ASP A 399 -14.89 -17.64 11.35
CA ASP A 399 -13.98 -18.36 10.46
C ASP A 399 -13.02 -19.28 11.23
N SER A 400 -12.51 -18.82 12.37
CA SER A 400 -11.62 -19.62 13.23
C SER A 400 -12.33 -20.83 13.81
N LEU A 401 -13.59 -20.69 14.23
CA LEU A 401 -14.41 -21.79 14.76
C LEU A 401 -14.64 -22.91 13.73
N LEU A 402 -14.68 -22.59 12.44
CA LEU A 402 -14.81 -23.59 11.37
C LEU A 402 -13.55 -24.47 11.22
N ASN A 403 -12.38 -23.99 11.67
CA ASN A 403 -11.12 -24.74 11.59
C ASN A 403 -10.93 -25.71 12.77
N TYR A 404 -11.85 -25.74 13.74
CA TYR A 404 -11.74 -26.57 14.93
C TYR A 404 -12.95 -27.49 15.11
N PRO A 405 -12.75 -28.72 15.61
CA PRO A 405 -13.88 -29.56 16.00
C PRO A 405 -14.58 -28.93 17.21
N THR A 406 -15.85 -28.59 17.06
CA THR A 406 -16.71 -28.02 18.10
C THR A 406 -18.07 -28.72 18.09
N SER A 407 -18.81 -28.64 19.20
CA SER A 407 -20.19 -29.16 19.29
C SER A 407 -21.25 -28.18 18.77
N LEU A 408 -20.83 -27.08 18.15
CA LEU A 408 -21.73 -26.04 17.65
C LEU A 408 -22.54 -26.54 16.45
N GLU A 409 -23.86 -26.37 16.56
CA GLU A 409 -24.84 -26.67 15.53
C GLU A 409 -25.44 -25.41 14.89
N LYS A 410 -25.54 -24.30 15.66
CA LYS A 410 -26.06 -23.02 15.17
C LYS A 410 -25.15 -21.87 15.56
N ILE A 411 -24.74 -21.07 14.58
CA ILE A 411 -24.02 -19.81 14.81
C ILE A 411 -24.87 -18.63 14.33
N ALA A 412 -24.92 -17.57 15.12
CA ALA A 412 -25.45 -16.28 14.73
C ALA A 412 -24.37 -15.20 14.90
N GLY A 413 -24.25 -14.28 13.95
CA GLY A 413 -23.46 -13.07 14.08
C GLY A 413 -24.36 -11.84 14.01
N VAL A 414 -24.12 -10.84 14.85
CA VAL A 414 -24.82 -9.55 14.84
C VAL A 414 -23.84 -8.45 14.50
N ILE A 415 -24.14 -7.63 13.50
CA ILE A 415 -23.31 -6.50 13.09
C ILE A 415 -24.17 -5.24 13.04
N PHE A 416 -23.55 -4.10 13.32
CA PHE A 416 -24.16 -2.79 13.13
C PHE A 416 -23.53 -2.09 11.92
N HIS A 417 -24.33 -1.82 10.88
CA HIS A 417 -23.96 -1.12 9.64
C HIS A 417 -23.03 -1.90 8.67
N LYS A 418 -23.34 -1.79 7.36
CA LYS A 418 -22.94 -2.68 6.24
C LYS A 418 -21.44 -2.74 5.89
N ARG A 419 -20.60 -3.35 6.73
CA ARG A 419 -19.22 -3.73 6.36
C ARG A 419 -18.86 -5.12 6.85
N VAL A 420 -19.38 -6.17 6.19
CA VAL A 420 -18.95 -7.55 6.42
C VAL A 420 -18.65 -8.25 5.11
N LEU A 421 -17.52 -8.97 5.07
CA LEU A 421 -17.26 -10.01 4.10
C LEU A 421 -18.05 -11.27 4.52
N PRO A 422 -18.99 -11.79 3.70
CA PRO A 422 -19.78 -12.95 4.08
C PRO A 422 -18.87 -14.13 4.45
N ILE A 423 -19.26 -14.88 5.50
CA ILE A 423 -18.56 -16.10 5.92
C ILE A 423 -18.33 -16.97 4.69
N ARG A 424 -17.07 -17.35 4.42
CA ARG A 424 -16.70 -18.02 3.17
C ARG A 424 -17.52 -19.31 2.98
N HIS A 425 -18.50 -19.27 2.08
CA HIS A 425 -19.35 -20.40 1.71
C HIS A 425 -18.56 -21.66 1.35
N SER A 426 -17.36 -21.50 0.80
CA SER A 426 -16.48 -22.60 0.44
C SER A 426 -16.11 -23.47 1.64
N LYS A 427 -15.81 -22.91 2.82
CA LYS A 427 -15.44 -23.72 4.01
C LYS A 427 -16.62 -24.45 4.64
N LEU A 428 -17.83 -23.90 4.56
CA LEU A 428 -19.06 -24.57 5.01
C LEU A 428 -19.47 -25.73 4.08
N ASN A 429 -19.08 -25.67 2.80
CA ASN A 429 -19.39 -26.68 1.78
C ASN A 429 -18.24 -27.65 1.44
N SER A 430 -16.98 -27.32 1.73
CA SER A 430 -15.76 -28.07 1.34
C SER A 430 -15.42 -29.28 2.22
N ASN A 431 -16.26 -29.65 3.17
CA ASN A 431 -16.08 -30.90 3.93
C ASN A 431 -16.61 -32.09 3.10
N SER A 432 -15.98 -32.37 1.96
CA SER A 432 -16.32 -33.51 1.10
C SER A 432 -15.72 -34.84 1.57
N ASP A 433 -14.73 -34.83 2.46
CA ASP A 433 -14.13 -36.06 2.96
C ASP A 433 -14.11 -36.11 4.50
N ALA A 434 -14.91 -37.05 5.04
CA ALA A 434 -14.98 -37.51 6.43
C ALA A 434 -15.45 -36.52 7.53
N SER A 435 -16.78 -36.48 7.75
CA SER A 435 -17.44 -36.45 9.06
C SER A 435 -16.77 -35.61 10.17
N THR A 436 -17.05 -34.31 10.31
CA THR A 436 -16.72 -33.60 11.59
C THR A 436 -17.45 -32.29 11.91
N SER A 437 -18.13 -31.56 11.01
CA SER A 437 -18.85 -30.36 11.44
C SER A 437 -20.30 -30.68 11.86
N ALA A 438 -20.60 -30.50 13.15
CA ALA A 438 -21.96 -30.56 13.70
C ALA A 438 -22.83 -29.37 13.24
N MET A 439 -22.25 -28.41 12.50
CA MET A 439 -22.89 -27.17 12.07
C MET A 439 -24.06 -27.43 11.13
N LYS A 440 -25.26 -27.03 11.57
CA LYS A 440 -26.53 -27.15 10.84
C LYS A 440 -26.97 -25.82 10.22
N SER A 441 -26.65 -24.70 10.85
CA SER A 441 -27.10 -23.37 10.42
C SER A 441 -26.13 -22.26 10.85
N ALA A 442 -25.94 -21.27 9.98
CA ALA A 442 -25.20 -20.05 10.27
C ALA A 442 -25.98 -18.84 9.73
N ILE A 443 -26.17 -17.80 10.54
CA ILE A 443 -26.99 -16.63 10.18
C ILE A 443 -26.25 -15.35 10.56
N LEU A 444 -26.28 -14.33 9.70
CA LEU A 444 -25.81 -12.98 10.02
C LEU A 444 -26.99 -12.01 10.03
N TYR A 445 -27.01 -11.18 11.06
CA TYR A 445 -28.01 -10.17 11.34
C TYR A 445 -27.39 -8.77 11.29
N ASP A 446 -28.09 -7.82 10.68
CA ASP A 446 -27.83 -6.38 10.81
C ASP A 446 -28.77 -5.81 11.89
N GLY A 447 -28.19 -5.28 12.97
CA GLY A 447 -28.93 -4.80 14.13
C GLY A 447 -28.05 -4.26 15.25
N SER A 448 -28.62 -3.41 16.10
CA SER A 448 -27.93 -2.91 17.30
C SER A 448 -27.92 -3.96 18.40
N ILE A 449 -26.76 -4.24 18.99
CA ILE A 449 -26.64 -5.21 20.09
C ILE A 449 -27.31 -4.75 21.40
N THR A 450 -27.67 -3.47 21.50
CA THR A 450 -28.49 -2.93 22.60
C THR A 450 -29.98 -3.22 22.43
N ASN A 451 -30.43 -3.62 21.23
CA ASN A 451 -31.81 -3.99 20.99
C ASN A 451 -31.98 -5.51 21.14
N PHE A 452 -33.08 -5.92 21.77
CA PHE A 452 -33.42 -7.34 21.88
C PHE A 452 -34.00 -7.89 20.57
N ASP A 453 -33.56 -9.09 20.17
CA ASP A 453 -34.17 -9.85 19.09
C ASP A 453 -34.54 -11.25 19.56
N SER A 454 -35.84 -11.55 19.50
CA SER A 454 -36.40 -12.82 19.98
C SER A 454 -35.75 -14.07 19.35
N ARG A 455 -35.18 -13.98 18.14
CA ARG A 455 -34.57 -15.13 17.44
C ARG A 455 -33.24 -15.57 18.03
N LEU A 456 -32.59 -14.72 18.82
CA LEU A 456 -31.29 -14.99 19.45
C LEU A 456 -31.41 -15.33 20.95
N SER A 457 -32.64 -15.33 21.50
CA SER A 457 -32.87 -15.72 22.88
C SER A 457 -32.57 -17.21 23.10
N GLY A 458 -31.98 -17.54 24.25
CA GLY A 458 -31.70 -18.92 24.67
C GLY A 458 -30.48 -19.56 23.98
N PHE A 459 -29.63 -18.77 23.32
CA PHE A 459 -28.36 -19.25 22.81
C PHE A 459 -27.44 -19.73 23.94
N GLY A 460 -26.67 -20.80 23.73
CA GLY A 460 -25.86 -21.41 24.78
C GLY A 460 -24.61 -20.60 25.14
N ILE A 461 -24.06 -19.86 24.17
CA ILE A 461 -22.91 -18.97 24.35
C ILE A 461 -23.16 -17.65 23.64
N GLY A 462 -22.81 -16.56 24.30
CA GLY A 462 -22.60 -15.25 23.68
C GLY A 462 -21.12 -14.87 23.68
N THR A 463 -20.62 -14.28 22.60
CA THR A 463 -19.32 -13.61 22.54
C THR A 463 -19.50 -12.14 22.19
N CYS A 464 -18.68 -11.28 22.76
CA CYS A 464 -18.63 -9.84 22.50
C CYS A 464 -17.17 -9.40 22.69
N LEU A 465 -16.37 -9.49 21.62
CA LEU A 465 -14.92 -9.34 21.69
C LEU A 465 -14.50 -7.98 21.12
N GLU A 466 -14.04 -7.06 21.97
CA GLU A 466 -13.64 -5.70 21.60
C GLU A 466 -14.77 -4.96 20.85
N VAL A 467 -15.89 -4.74 21.56
CA VAL A 467 -17.09 -4.11 20.97
C VAL A 467 -17.67 -3.05 21.91
N ILE A 468 -17.66 -3.31 23.22
CA ILE A 468 -18.30 -2.43 24.20
C ILE A 468 -17.62 -1.06 24.28
N GLU A 469 -16.32 -0.97 23.99
CA GLU A 469 -15.56 0.29 23.96
C GLU A 469 -15.90 1.17 22.76
N HIS A 470 -16.59 0.65 21.74
CA HIS A 470 -17.02 1.42 20.57
C HIS A 470 -18.38 2.11 20.76
N MET A 471 -19.01 1.94 21.92
CA MET A 471 -20.24 2.62 22.31
C MET A 471 -20.03 3.45 23.58
N GLU A 472 -20.95 4.36 23.87
CA GLU A 472 -20.91 5.13 25.11
C GLU A 472 -21.04 4.20 26.35
N GLU A 473 -20.47 4.58 27.50
CA GLU A 473 -20.41 3.72 28.69
C GLU A 473 -21.80 3.27 29.21
N ASP A 474 -22.82 4.13 29.06
CA ASP A 474 -24.20 3.82 29.38
C ASP A 474 -24.78 2.75 28.44
N GLN A 475 -24.42 2.80 27.15
CA GLN A 475 -24.82 1.80 26.16
C GLN A 475 -24.13 0.46 26.38
N ALA A 476 -22.85 0.45 26.79
CA ALA A 476 -22.16 -0.77 27.19
C ALA A 476 -22.84 -1.44 28.40
N SER A 477 -23.29 -0.63 29.36
CA SER A 477 -24.07 -1.11 30.50
C SER A 477 -25.45 -1.64 30.09
N GLU A 478 -26.12 -0.96 29.16
CA GLU A 478 -27.41 -1.39 28.60
C GLU A 478 -27.27 -2.72 27.84
N PHE A 479 -26.25 -2.86 26.99
CA PHE A 479 -25.90 -4.11 26.33
C PHE A 479 -25.75 -5.25 27.35
N GLY A 480 -24.98 -5.02 28.42
CA GLY A 480 -24.80 -6.02 29.47
C GLY A 480 -26.12 -6.44 30.12
N ASN A 481 -27.00 -5.47 30.41
CA ASN A 481 -28.32 -5.74 30.96
C ASN A 481 -29.19 -6.55 29.98
N VAL A 482 -29.28 -6.13 28.72
CA VAL A 482 -30.09 -6.78 27.69
C VAL A 482 -29.62 -8.20 27.44
N VAL A 483 -28.30 -8.44 27.36
CA VAL A 483 -27.75 -9.79 27.13
C VAL A 483 -28.03 -10.73 28.29
N LEU A 484 -27.77 -10.32 29.53
CA LEU A 484 -27.93 -11.22 30.67
C LEU A 484 -29.40 -11.38 31.13
N SER A 485 -30.27 -10.42 30.82
CA SER A 485 -31.69 -10.50 31.20
C SER A 485 -32.61 -11.05 30.10
N LEU A 486 -32.39 -10.69 28.83
CA LEU A 486 -33.29 -11.02 27.73
C LEU A 486 -32.73 -12.12 26.83
N PHE A 487 -31.48 -12.01 26.38
CA PHE A 487 -30.84 -13.04 25.55
C PHE A 487 -30.47 -14.30 26.37
N ARG A 488 -30.09 -14.11 27.65
CA ARG A 488 -29.79 -15.13 28.67
C ARG A 488 -28.87 -16.27 28.21
N PRO A 489 -27.66 -15.97 27.69
CA PRO A 489 -26.75 -17.03 27.31
C PRO A 489 -26.18 -17.76 28.52
N ARG A 490 -26.06 -19.08 28.47
CA ARG A 490 -25.47 -19.85 29.60
C ARG A 490 -24.04 -19.41 29.92
N VAL A 491 -23.28 -19.04 28.89
CA VAL A 491 -21.94 -18.45 29.01
C VAL A 491 -21.88 -17.18 28.16
N LEU A 492 -21.41 -16.06 28.71
CA LEU A 492 -21.11 -14.84 27.95
C LEU A 492 -19.62 -14.51 28.11
N ILE A 493 -18.92 -14.29 27.00
CA ILE A 493 -17.52 -13.88 26.98
C ILE A 493 -17.46 -12.44 26.47
N VAL A 494 -16.94 -11.53 27.29
CA VAL A 494 -16.76 -10.12 26.93
C VAL A 494 -15.27 -9.79 26.99
N SER A 495 -14.74 -9.12 25.97
CA SER A 495 -13.39 -8.54 26.02
C SER A 495 -13.39 -7.04 25.74
N THR A 496 -12.40 -6.34 26.30
CA THR A 496 -12.17 -4.91 26.07
C THR A 496 -10.70 -4.55 26.36
N PRO A 497 -10.13 -3.48 25.78
CA PRO A 497 -8.75 -3.08 26.03
C PRO A 497 -8.48 -2.74 27.50
N ASN A 498 -7.29 -3.09 28.00
CA ASN A 498 -6.81 -2.61 29.30
C ASN A 498 -6.15 -1.23 29.20
N TYR A 499 -6.76 -0.20 29.79
CA TYR A 499 -6.20 1.15 29.81
C TYR A 499 -4.80 1.21 30.46
N GLU A 500 -4.53 0.40 31.49
CA GLU A 500 -3.25 0.39 32.23
C GLU A 500 -2.08 -0.05 31.35
N TYR A 501 -2.33 -0.95 30.39
CA TYR A 501 -1.30 -1.47 29.49
C TYR A 501 -0.79 -0.42 28.49
N LYS A 502 -1.53 0.69 28.32
CA LYS A 502 -1.15 1.80 27.44
C LYS A 502 0.22 2.39 27.79
N VAL A 503 0.59 2.44 29.07
CA VAL A 503 1.89 2.96 29.51
C VAL A 503 3.04 2.14 28.94
N ILE A 504 2.86 0.83 28.75
CA ILE A 504 3.88 -0.03 28.11
C ILE A 504 3.97 0.27 26.62
N LEU A 505 2.83 0.30 25.92
CA LEU A 505 2.77 0.57 24.49
C LEU A 505 3.35 1.95 24.13
N GLN A 506 3.16 2.95 25.01
CA GLN A 506 3.72 4.29 24.85
C GLN A 506 5.20 4.38 25.24
N LYS A 507 5.65 3.69 26.29
CA LYS A 507 7.08 3.68 26.68
C LYS A 507 7.95 2.94 25.68
N SER A 508 7.44 1.90 25.02
CA SER A 508 8.17 1.23 23.94
C SER A 508 8.28 2.06 22.66
N ASN A 509 7.45 3.09 22.50
CA ASN A 509 7.61 4.11 21.45
C ASN A 509 8.63 5.21 21.84
N LEU A 510 9.06 5.23 23.11
CA LEU A 510 9.99 6.19 23.71
C LEU A 510 11.26 5.48 24.18
N SER A 511 11.92 4.71 23.31
CA SER A 511 13.30 4.27 23.59
C SER A 511 14.32 5.27 23.04
N SER A 512 14.18 6.54 23.41
CA SER A 512 15.28 7.50 23.48
C SER A 512 14.79 8.79 24.15
N GLN A 513 15.30 9.00 25.35
CA GLN A 513 15.46 10.24 26.11
C GLN A 513 14.81 10.17 27.49
N GLU A 514 15.68 9.90 28.46
CA GLU A 514 15.48 10.22 29.86
C GLU A 514 15.52 11.75 30.03
N ASP A 515 14.86 12.20 31.10
CA ASP A 515 14.86 13.55 31.68
C ASP A 515 14.07 14.63 30.91
N ASP A 516 12.83 14.87 31.36
CA ASP A 516 12.56 16.09 32.13
C ASP A 516 11.21 16.01 32.87
N GLN A 517 11.28 16.26 34.18
CA GLN A 517 10.13 16.48 35.05
C GLN A 517 9.67 17.92 34.87
N GLU A 518 8.45 18.12 34.37
CA GLU A 518 7.48 19.18 34.72
C GLU A 518 6.57 19.47 33.52
N ASP A 519 5.46 18.75 33.40
CA ASP A 519 4.15 19.41 33.20
C ASP A 519 3.00 18.42 33.37
N LYS A 520 2.34 18.51 34.52
CA LYS A 520 1.34 17.55 35.03
C LYS A 520 -0.09 17.92 34.66
N SER A 521 -0.31 18.64 33.56
CA SER A 521 -1.63 19.23 33.30
C SER A 521 -2.15 19.15 31.87
N GLN A 522 -1.76 18.18 31.04
CA GLN A 522 -2.60 17.78 29.89
C GLN A 522 -2.18 16.43 29.27
N ALA A 523 -2.27 15.35 30.05
CA ALA A 523 -2.32 14.00 29.51
C ALA A 523 -3.66 13.78 28.78
N GLN A 524 -3.77 14.32 27.56
CA GLN A 524 -4.97 14.21 26.74
C GLN A 524 -5.25 12.72 26.46
N ARG A 525 -6.48 12.29 26.75
CA ARG A 525 -6.97 10.89 26.65
C ARG A 525 -6.83 10.35 25.22
N LYS A 526 -5.66 9.86 24.83
CA LYS A 526 -5.48 9.07 23.61
C LYS A 526 -5.84 7.61 23.91
N PHE A 527 -7.02 7.13 23.51
CA PHE A 527 -7.32 5.69 23.53
C PHE A 527 -6.44 4.97 22.51
N ARG A 528 -6.31 3.64 22.58
CA ARG A 528 -5.57 2.81 21.61
C ARG A 528 -6.12 2.92 20.19
N ASN A 529 -7.41 3.24 20.06
CA ASN A 529 -8.06 3.44 18.78
C ASN A 529 -8.92 4.71 18.86
N HIS A 530 -8.90 5.52 17.79
CA HIS A 530 -9.72 6.73 17.69
C HIS A 530 -11.24 6.45 17.68
N GLY A 531 -11.65 5.23 17.37
CA GLY A 531 -13.03 4.75 17.45
C GLY A 531 -13.48 4.32 18.84
N HIS A 532 -12.60 4.31 19.85
CA HIS A 532 -12.98 4.00 21.23
C HIS A 532 -13.63 5.23 21.89
N LYS A 533 -14.72 4.99 22.62
CA LYS A 533 -15.42 5.98 23.45
C LYS A 533 -14.87 5.99 24.87
N PHE A 534 -14.41 4.84 25.35
CA PHE A 534 -13.77 4.66 26.63
C PHE A 534 -12.74 3.54 26.57
N GLU A 535 -11.84 3.50 27.54
CA GLU A 535 -10.98 2.34 27.83
C GLU A 535 -10.92 2.20 29.35
N TRP A 536 -11.29 1.03 29.85
CA TRP A 536 -11.35 0.79 31.28
C TRP A 536 -10.02 0.29 31.84
N THR A 537 -9.71 0.73 33.05
CA THR A 537 -8.72 0.07 33.90
C THR A 537 -9.23 -1.29 34.35
N ARG A 538 -8.33 -2.10 34.92
CA ARG A 538 -8.68 -3.41 35.46
C ARG A 538 -9.74 -3.30 36.55
N GLU A 539 -9.61 -2.29 37.40
CA GLU A 539 -10.57 -2.01 38.48
C GLU A 539 -11.94 -1.60 37.92
N GLN A 540 -11.98 -0.70 36.92
CA GLN A 540 -13.23 -0.26 36.30
C GLN A 540 -13.97 -1.41 35.63
N PHE A 541 -13.27 -2.21 34.82
CA PHE A 541 -13.84 -3.37 34.17
C PHE A 541 -14.34 -4.43 35.17
N ASN A 542 -13.54 -4.71 36.20
CA ASN A 542 -13.92 -5.67 37.24
C ASN A 542 -15.15 -5.20 38.03
N CYS A 543 -15.22 -3.91 38.36
CA CYS A 543 -16.36 -3.32 39.05
C CYS A 543 -17.63 -3.46 38.21
N TRP A 544 -17.60 -2.98 36.95
CA TRP A 544 -18.73 -3.07 36.02
C TRP A 544 -19.22 -4.51 35.86
N ALA A 545 -18.32 -5.45 35.60
CA ALA A 545 -18.68 -6.84 35.37
C ALA A 545 -19.21 -7.52 36.65
N THR A 546 -18.65 -7.21 37.82
CA THR A 546 -19.12 -7.79 39.10
C THR A 546 -20.51 -7.27 39.46
N GLU A 547 -20.76 -5.97 39.32
CA GLU A 547 -22.08 -5.38 39.57
C GLU A 547 -23.13 -5.91 38.60
N LEU A 548 -22.75 -6.07 37.32
CA LEU A 548 -23.63 -6.65 36.31
C LEU A 548 -23.94 -8.12 36.63
N ALA A 549 -22.94 -8.89 37.05
CA ALA A 549 -23.11 -10.29 37.42
C ALA A 549 -24.05 -10.48 38.63
N ALA A 550 -23.86 -9.65 39.66
CA ALA A 550 -24.70 -9.63 40.85
C ALA A 550 -26.17 -9.29 40.52
N ARG A 551 -26.40 -8.33 39.62
CA ARG A 551 -27.76 -7.92 39.19
C ARG A 551 -28.52 -9.05 38.48
N HIS A 552 -27.82 -9.89 37.73
CA HIS A 552 -28.43 -10.92 36.87
C HIS A 552 -28.28 -12.35 37.41
N ASN A 553 -27.83 -12.51 38.67
CA ASN A 553 -27.60 -13.81 39.32
C ASN A 553 -26.71 -14.73 38.47
N CYS A 554 -25.59 -14.21 37.98
CA CYS A 554 -24.56 -15.00 37.32
C CYS A 554 -23.22 -14.85 38.04
N SER A 555 -22.33 -15.83 37.85
CA SER A 555 -20.94 -15.73 38.29
C SER A 555 -20.10 -15.08 37.20
N VAL A 556 -19.06 -14.33 37.56
CA VAL A 556 -18.09 -13.77 36.62
C VAL A 556 -16.68 -14.25 36.95
N GLU A 557 -15.93 -14.68 35.94
CA GLU A 557 -14.52 -15.04 36.02
C GLU A 557 -13.70 -14.05 35.18
N PHE A 558 -12.61 -13.52 35.74
CA PHE A 558 -11.74 -12.56 35.08
C PHE A 558 -10.48 -13.22 34.52
N SER A 559 -10.09 -12.84 33.31
CA SER A 559 -8.87 -13.27 32.62
C SER A 559 -8.44 -12.20 31.62
N GLY A 560 -7.54 -12.55 30.70
CA GLY A 560 -7.12 -11.69 29.62
C GLY A 560 -6.07 -12.33 28.72
N VAL A 561 -5.60 -11.56 27.74
CA VAL A 561 -4.56 -11.97 26.79
C VAL A 561 -3.51 -10.87 26.60
N GLY A 562 -2.37 -11.20 25.98
CA GLY A 562 -1.27 -10.26 25.74
C GLY A 562 -0.46 -9.90 26.99
N GLY A 563 -0.33 -10.83 27.94
CA GLY A 563 0.40 -10.59 29.19
C GLY A 563 0.13 -11.68 30.22
N SER A 564 0.40 -11.38 31.49
CA SER A 564 0.08 -12.23 32.64
C SER A 564 -0.66 -11.42 33.70
N GLY A 565 -1.62 -12.03 34.39
CA GLY A 565 -2.37 -11.38 35.47
C GLY A 565 -1.53 -11.07 36.71
N ASP A 566 -0.41 -11.80 36.90
CA ASP A 566 0.43 -11.73 38.10
C ASP A 566 1.55 -10.68 38.01
N THR A 567 1.69 -10.01 36.86
CA THR A 567 2.76 -9.04 36.60
C THR A 567 2.14 -7.71 36.20
N GLU A 568 2.59 -6.59 36.77
CA GLU A 568 2.19 -5.26 36.31
C GLU A 568 2.55 -5.05 34.84
N PRO A 569 1.65 -4.54 33.98
CA PRO A 569 0.33 -3.94 34.23
C PRO A 569 -0.86 -4.90 34.00
N GLY A 570 -0.63 -6.21 34.07
CA GLY A 570 -1.64 -7.24 33.83
C GLY A 570 -1.73 -7.67 32.37
N PHE A 571 -2.92 -8.11 31.95
CA PHE A 571 -3.20 -8.44 30.56
C PHE A 571 -3.39 -7.20 29.69
N ALA A 572 -3.02 -7.29 28.41
CA ALA A 572 -3.23 -6.20 27.45
C ALA A 572 -4.70 -6.07 27.03
N SER A 573 -5.46 -7.16 26.98
CA SER A 573 -6.93 -7.14 26.79
C SER A 573 -7.58 -7.87 27.96
N HIS A 574 -8.57 -7.23 28.57
CA HIS A 574 -9.36 -7.79 29.66
C HIS A 574 -10.42 -8.73 29.10
N ILE A 575 -10.68 -9.82 29.81
CA ILE A 575 -11.76 -10.76 29.47
C ILE A 575 -12.57 -11.09 30.72
N ALA A 576 -13.90 -10.95 30.63
CA ALA A 576 -14.84 -11.41 31.64
C ALA A 576 -15.69 -12.55 31.06
N VAL A 577 -15.79 -13.65 31.81
CA VAL A 577 -16.62 -14.80 31.46
C VAL A 577 -17.76 -14.90 32.46
N PHE A 578 -18.97 -14.56 32.03
CA PHE A 578 -20.17 -14.71 32.83
C PHE A 578 -20.75 -16.11 32.64
N ARG A 579 -21.24 -16.73 33.71
CA ARG A 579 -21.93 -18.02 33.68
C ARG A 579 -23.20 -17.94 34.50
N HIS A 580 -24.33 -18.30 33.90
CA HIS A 580 -25.53 -18.55 34.68
C HIS A 580 -25.40 -19.90 35.39
N GLU A 581 -25.68 -19.93 36.70
CA GLU A 581 -25.81 -21.19 37.43
C GLU A 581 -26.98 -21.98 36.82
N LEU A 582 -26.78 -23.30 36.63
CA LEU A 582 -27.82 -24.18 36.13
C LEU A 582 -28.99 -24.18 37.10
N ALA A 583 -30.01 -23.38 36.80
CA ALA A 583 -31.26 -23.38 37.56
C ALA A 583 -31.86 -24.80 37.47
N THR A 584 -31.80 -25.54 38.57
CA THR A 584 -32.35 -26.90 38.69
C THR A 584 -33.88 -26.87 38.85
N LYS A 585 -34.53 -25.78 38.46
CA LYS A 585 -35.97 -25.61 38.53
C LYS A 585 -36.43 -24.86 37.29
N GLU A 586 -37.51 -25.36 36.70
CA GLU A 586 -38.37 -24.65 35.75
C GLU A 586 -38.78 -23.29 36.36
N VAL A 587 -37.92 -22.29 36.22
CA VAL A 587 -38.34 -20.91 36.36
C VAL A 587 -39.06 -20.62 35.06
N ALA A 588 -40.39 -20.53 35.14
CA ALA A 588 -41.24 -20.16 34.03
C ALA A 588 -40.59 -19.03 33.25
N PHE A 589 -40.27 -19.29 31.99
CA PHE A 589 -39.81 -18.28 31.05
C PHE A 589 -40.79 -17.11 31.17
N LEU A 590 -40.28 -15.91 31.39
CA LEU A 590 -41.07 -14.73 31.07
C LEU A 590 -41.40 -14.90 29.58
N GLU A 591 -42.66 -15.24 29.28
CA GLU A 591 -43.21 -15.07 27.95
C GLU A 591 -43.09 -13.59 27.67
N VAL A 592 -41.95 -13.18 27.10
CA VAL A 592 -41.82 -11.88 26.45
C VAL A 592 -42.70 -12.02 25.21
N SER A 593 -44.00 -11.82 25.43
CA SER A 593 -45.04 -11.73 24.44
C SER A 593 -44.77 -10.46 23.61
N GLY A 594 -43.87 -10.58 22.64
CA GLY A 594 -43.49 -9.53 21.73
C GLY A 594 -42.59 -10.10 20.65
N LEU A 595 -43.15 -10.29 19.44
CA LEU A 595 -42.48 -10.70 18.19
C LEU A 595 -41.47 -9.64 17.69
N GLU A 596 -40.75 -8.98 18.59
CA GLU A 596 -39.77 -7.98 18.20
C GLU A 596 -38.56 -8.72 17.59
N GLN A 597 -38.45 -8.53 16.28
CA GLN A 597 -37.36 -9.00 15.43
C GLN A 597 -36.76 -7.78 14.72
N PRO A 598 -36.18 -6.83 15.48
CA PRO A 598 -35.68 -5.58 14.90
C PRO A 598 -34.49 -5.82 13.96
N TYR A 599 -33.84 -7.00 14.01
CA TYR A 599 -32.69 -7.26 13.17
C TYR A 599 -33.09 -7.68 11.75
N GLN A 600 -32.31 -7.25 10.76
CA GLN A 600 -32.47 -7.71 9.39
C GLN A 600 -31.54 -8.89 9.13
N VAL A 601 -32.05 -10.00 8.57
CA VAL A 601 -31.17 -11.09 8.10
C VAL A 601 -30.45 -10.59 6.85
N ILE A 602 -29.12 -10.55 6.90
CA ILE A 602 -28.28 -10.15 5.76
C ILE A 602 -27.67 -11.36 5.06
N TRP A 603 -27.54 -12.48 5.77
CA TRP A 603 -27.03 -13.72 5.22
C TRP A 603 -27.50 -14.91 6.04
N GLU A 604 -27.82 -16.02 5.38
CA GLU A 604 -28.22 -17.26 6.02
C GLU A 604 -27.65 -18.45 5.23
N TRP A 605 -27.22 -19.47 5.96
CA TRP A 605 -26.84 -20.77 5.44
C TRP A 605 -27.50 -21.87 6.26
N ASN A 606 -28.03 -22.87 5.56
CA ASN A 606 -28.56 -24.07 6.16
C ASN A 606 -27.93 -25.31 5.51
N SER A 607 -27.56 -26.29 6.33
CA SER A 607 -27.06 -27.59 5.87
C SER A 607 -28.03 -28.32 4.92
N ARG A 608 -29.33 -27.99 4.96
CA ARG A 608 -30.37 -28.55 4.07
C ARG A 608 -30.36 -27.97 2.65
N ASP A 609 -29.70 -26.83 2.44
CA ASP A 609 -29.61 -26.18 1.12
C ASP A 609 -28.47 -26.75 0.27
N ARG A 610 -27.82 -27.84 0.72
CA ARG A 610 -26.89 -28.60 -0.11
C ARG A 610 -27.63 -29.08 -1.36
N PRO A 611 -27.16 -28.77 -2.58
CA PRO A 611 -27.72 -29.40 -3.76
C PRO A 611 -27.61 -30.90 -3.56
N ARG A 612 -28.75 -31.61 -3.63
CA ARG A 612 -28.76 -33.07 -3.72
C ARG A 612 -27.90 -33.40 -4.94
N SER A 613 -26.66 -33.81 -4.73
CA SER A 613 -25.84 -34.34 -5.80
C SER A 613 -26.64 -35.48 -6.42
N ALA A 614 -26.88 -35.38 -7.73
CA ALA A 614 -27.46 -36.47 -8.50
C ALA A 614 -26.65 -37.74 -8.20
N ILE A 615 -27.40 -38.79 -7.84
CA ILE A 615 -26.92 -40.17 -7.67
C ILE A 615 -26.23 -40.64 -8.94
#